data_AF-I9RXT9-F1
#
_entry.id   AF-I9RXT9-F1
#
_cell.length_a   1.000
_cell.length_b   1.000
_cell.length_c   1.000
_cell.angle_alpha   90.00
_cell.angle_beta   90.00
_cell.angle_gamma   90.00
#
_symmetry.space_group_name_H-M   'P 1'
#
loop_
_entity.id
_entity.type
_entity.pdbx_description
1 polymer ?
#
loop_
_entity_poly.entity_id
_entity_poly.type
_entity_poly.pdbx_seq_one_letter_code
_entity_poly.pdbx_strand_id
1 'polypeptide(L)'
;MTQVCIISLKESQRRLDTEKLILESNEKFKGRCVFQIFDAISPKHEDFEKLLQELYDAQSLLQSDWYHSYVGAGLTLPELGCYLSHYLLWKECVKLDQPVVILEDDVTLESNFMQALEDCLKSPFDFVRLYGHYWGGHKTNLHALPIYTEAEEAEASMEKTPIENYEVTPPPPPTPTQDTQQDFIMETQQDPKELSEPCEIAPQKTSFNPVVFKKIKRKLNRFIGSILARTEAYKNVVAKYDDLTKKYDDLNKNIAEKYDDLTKKYDELNKNIAEKYDELTKKYESLLAKEANIKETFWERRADNEKEALFLEHFYLTSVYVATTAGYYLTPKGAKTFIEATERFKIIEPVDMFMNNPTYHDVANFTYLPCPISLNKHAFNSTIQNAKKPDIPLKPPRKSYFDNLFYHKFNAQKCLKAFHKYSKQYAPLKTPKEV
;
A
#
# COMPACT_ATOMS: atom_id res chain seq x y z
N MET A 1 35.20 -24.12 22.00
CA MET A 1 33.98 -23.42 22.45
C MET A 1 33.21 -23.00 21.21
N THR A 2 31.91 -23.22 21.18
CA THR A 2 31.08 -22.84 20.02
C THR A 2 30.96 -21.33 19.92
N GLN A 3 31.08 -20.78 18.71
CA GLN A 3 30.91 -19.35 18.46
C GLN A 3 29.45 -19.04 18.16
N VAL A 4 28.94 -17.96 18.75
CA VAL A 4 27.64 -17.36 18.46
C VAL A 4 27.89 -15.99 17.85
N CYS A 5 27.62 -15.86 16.55
CA CYS A 5 27.83 -14.63 15.79
C CYS A 5 26.50 -13.89 15.64
N ILE A 6 26.42 -12.66 16.13
CA ILE A 6 25.24 -11.80 15.91
C ILE A 6 25.54 -10.84 14.76
N ILE A 7 24.75 -10.89 13.69
CA ILE A 7 24.85 -9.99 12.53
C ILE A 7 24.19 -8.66 12.92
N SER A 8 24.97 -7.58 12.93
CA SER A 8 24.43 -6.24 13.17
C SER A 8 25.18 -5.20 12.36
N LEU A 9 24.45 -4.25 11.78
CA LEU A 9 25.07 -3.11 11.08
C LEU A 9 25.79 -2.21 12.08
N LYS A 10 26.98 -1.75 11.72
CA LYS A 10 27.83 -0.92 12.59
C LYS A 10 27.18 0.40 13.00
N GLU A 11 26.39 0.97 12.09
CA GLU A 11 25.65 2.23 12.30
C GLU A 11 24.23 2.02 12.84
N SER A 12 23.82 0.76 13.11
CA SER A 12 22.49 0.47 13.65
C SER A 12 22.35 0.98 15.07
N GLN A 13 21.22 1.62 15.37
CA GLN A 13 20.87 1.96 16.76
C GLN A 13 20.68 0.71 17.63
N ARG A 14 20.34 -0.43 17.01
CA ARG A 14 20.20 -1.74 17.69
C ARG A 14 21.56 -2.32 18.11
N ARG A 15 22.67 -1.83 17.54
CA ARG A 15 24.02 -2.33 17.80
C ARG A 15 24.37 -2.28 19.29
N LEU A 16 23.92 -1.25 20.00
CA LEU A 16 24.15 -1.10 21.44
C LEU A 16 23.43 -2.19 22.25
N ASP A 17 22.20 -2.53 21.87
CA ASP A 17 21.45 -3.62 22.51
C ASP A 17 22.13 -4.97 22.25
N THR A 18 22.67 -5.16 21.03
CA THR A 18 23.48 -6.33 20.69
C THR A 18 24.77 -6.43 21.51
N GLU A 19 25.51 -5.33 21.67
CA GLU A 19 26.73 -5.29 22.50
C GLU A 19 26.43 -5.65 23.95
N LYS A 20 25.32 -5.14 24.49
CA LYS A 20 24.84 -5.49 25.84
C LYS A 20 24.50 -6.99 25.94
N LEU A 21 23.73 -7.53 24.99
CA LEU A 21 23.37 -8.94 24.96
C LEU A 21 24.62 -9.84 24.95
N ILE A 22 25.66 -9.45 24.23
CA ILE A 22 26.91 -10.20 24.14
C ILE A 22 27.66 -10.21 25.47
N LEU A 23 27.78 -9.06 26.13
CA LEU A 23 28.45 -8.98 27.43
C LEU A 23 27.74 -9.88 28.46
N GLU A 24 26.42 -9.74 28.58
CA GLU A 24 25.61 -10.54 29.50
C GLU A 24 25.66 -12.04 29.17
N SER A 25 25.59 -12.40 27.89
CA SER A 25 25.63 -13.80 27.45
C SER A 25 27.00 -14.45 27.64
N ASN A 26 28.09 -13.71 27.42
CA ASN A 26 29.45 -14.20 27.64
C ASN A 26 29.77 -14.42 29.13
N GLU A 27 29.19 -13.61 30.02
CA GLU A 27 29.26 -13.88 31.45
C GLU A 27 28.39 -15.10 31.82
N LYS A 28 27.13 -15.13 31.39
CA LYS A 28 26.16 -16.17 31.72
C LYS A 28 26.57 -17.56 31.22
N PHE A 29 27.16 -17.65 30.04
CA PHE A 29 27.50 -18.91 29.37
C PHE A 29 29.01 -19.17 29.29
N LYS A 30 29.77 -18.53 30.19
CA LYS A 30 31.22 -18.62 30.27
C LYS A 30 31.71 -20.07 30.25
N GLY A 31 32.64 -20.36 29.34
CA GLY A 31 33.23 -21.70 29.16
C GLY A 31 32.42 -22.66 28.29
N ARG A 32 31.21 -22.30 27.86
CA ARG A 32 30.36 -23.14 26.98
C ARG A 32 30.32 -22.61 25.55
N CYS A 33 30.04 -21.32 25.38
CA CYS A 33 30.05 -20.65 24.08
C CYS A 33 30.58 -19.22 24.19
N VAL A 34 30.93 -18.62 23.05
CA VAL A 34 31.43 -17.24 22.96
C VAL A 34 30.58 -16.47 21.97
N PHE A 35 29.95 -15.41 22.45
CA PHE A 35 29.19 -14.46 21.66
C PHE A 35 30.10 -13.38 21.12
N GLN A 36 29.90 -13.02 19.85
CA GLN A 36 30.64 -11.95 19.16
C GLN A 36 29.74 -11.27 18.13
N ILE A 37 30.05 -10.02 17.80
CA ILE A 37 29.36 -9.33 16.71
C ILE A 37 30.07 -9.60 15.40
N PHE A 38 29.28 -9.82 14.36
CA PHE A 38 29.70 -9.74 12.98
C PHE A 38 29.20 -8.42 12.37
N ASP A 39 30.13 -7.64 11.82
CA ASP A 39 29.80 -6.40 11.13
C ASP A 39 29.06 -6.72 9.82
N ALA A 40 27.75 -6.45 9.82
CA ALA A 40 26.91 -6.76 8.69
C ALA A 40 27.33 -5.98 7.42
N ILE A 41 27.23 -6.64 6.28
CA ILE A 41 27.52 -6.08 4.97
C ILE A 41 26.38 -5.16 4.55
N SER A 42 26.64 -3.85 4.56
CA SER A 42 25.73 -2.84 4.02
C SER A 42 26.04 -2.54 2.55
N PRO A 43 25.13 -1.91 1.79
CA PRO A 43 25.44 -1.41 0.45
C PRO A 43 26.59 -0.39 0.38
N LYS A 44 27.03 0.15 1.53
CA LYS A 44 28.18 1.07 1.63
C LYS A 44 29.48 0.36 2.01
N HIS A 45 29.44 -0.94 2.29
CA HIS A 45 30.61 -1.71 2.69
C HIS A 45 31.60 -1.82 1.52
N GLU A 46 32.90 -1.74 1.79
CA GLU A 46 33.94 -1.74 0.75
C GLU A 46 33.94 -3.01 -0.13
N ASP A 47 33.67 -4.16 0.48
CA ASP A 47 33.57 -5.43 -0.23
C ASP A 47 32.22 -5.66 -0.94
N PHE A 48 31.20 -4.81 -0.75
CA PHE A 48 29.85 -5.05 -1.26
C PHE A 48 29.83 -5.24 -2.77
N GLU A 49 30.41 -4.29 -3.51
CA GLU A 49 30.43 -4.33 -4.98
C GLU A 49 31.23 -5.51 -5.52
N LYS A 50 32.36 -5.83 -4.87
CA LYS A 50 33.21 -6.95 -5.26
C LYS A 50 32.49 -8.30 -5.08
N LEU A 51 31.86 -8.49 -3.92
CA LEU A 51 31.08 -9.71 -3.63
C LEU A 51 29.87 -9.82 -4.56
N LEU A 52 29.21 -8.69 -4.87
CA LEU A 52 28.08 -8.67 -5.77
C LEU A 52 28.47 -9.09 -7.19
N GLN A 53 29.60 -8.59 -7.72
CA GLN A 53 30.12 -9.00 -9.03
C GLN A 53 30.43 -10.50 -9.12
N GLU A 54 30.82 -11.12 -8.00
CA GLU A 54 31.17 -12.54 -7.95
C GLU A 54 29.93 -13.45 -7.79
N LEU A 55 28.99 -13.03 -6.95
CA LEU A 55 27.93 -13.89 -6.41
C LEU A 55 26.54 -13.56 -6.95
N TYR A 56 26.32 -12.40 -7.55
CA TYR A 56 25.02 -12.02 -8.11
C TYR A 56 25.06 -11.99 -9.63
N ASP A 57 24.09 -12.67 -10.24
CA ASP A 57 23.88 -12.67 -11.68
C ASP A 57 22.42 -12.38 -12.00
N ALA A 58 22.20 -11.26 -12.71
CA ALA A 58 20.86 -10.84 -13.10
C ALA A 58 20.20 -11.85 -14.05
N GLN A 59 20.96 -12.56 -14.89
CA GLN A 59 20.39 -13.56 -15.80
C GLN A 59 19.89 -14.79 -15.02
N SER A 60 20.63 -15.24 -14.01
CA SER A 60 20.21 -16.29 -13.09
C SER A 60 18.98 -15.89 -12.28
N LEU A 61 18.93 -14.66 -11.77
CA LEU A 61 17.74 -14.11 -11.09
C LEU A 61 16.52 -14.13 -12.02
N LEU A 62 16.67 -13.70 -13.27
CA LEU A 62 15.57 -13.68 -14.26
C LEU A 62 14.98 -15.07 -14.55
N GLN A 63 15.74 -16.14 -14.33
CA GLN A 63 15.31 -17.53 -14.51
C GLN A 63 14.83 -18.19 -13.22
N SER A 64 14.94 -17.50 -12.08
CA SER A 64 14.63 -18.04 -10.77
C SER A 64 13.12 -18.13 -10.52
N ASP A 65 12.75 -19.10 -9.69
CA ASP A 65 11.38 -19.22 -9.20
C ASP A 65 10.95 -17.94 -8.45
N TRP A 66 11.86 -17.31 -7.69
CA TRP A 66 11.62 -16.06 -6.96
C TRP A 66 11.15 -14.92 -7.88
N TYR A 67 11.84 -14.69 -8.99
CA TYR A 67 11.50 -13.60 -9.92
C TYR A 67 10.14 -13.80 -10.61
N HIS A 68 9.73 -15.05 -10.78
CA HIS A 68 8.42 -15.41 -11.34
C HIS A 68 7.29 -15.48 -10.29
N SER A 69 7.60 -15.38 -9.00
CA SER A 69 6.61 -15.30 -7.93
C SER A 69 5.87 -13.95 -7.92
N TYR A 70 4.67 -13.91 -7.32
CA TYR A 70 3.91 -12.66 -7.20
C TYR A 70 4.66 -11.60 -6.38
N VAL A 71 5.42 -12.03 -5.38
CA VAL A 71 6.17 -11.16 -4.46
C VAL A 71 7.48 -10.64 -5.07
N GLY A 72 8.20 -11.46 -5.85
CA GLY A 72 9.55 -11.14 -6.30
C GLY A 72 9.60 -10.07 -7.41
N ALA A 73 10.22 -8.93 -7.15
CA ALA A 73 10.40 -7.85 -8.14
C ALA A 73 11.89 -7.49 -8.30
N GLY A 74 12.76 -8.49 -8.18
CA GLY A 74 14.20 -8.37 -7.99
C GLY A 74 14.59 -8.30 -6.51
N LEU A 75 15.89 -8.30 -6.22
CA LEU A 75 16.45 -8.14 -4.87
C LEU A 75 16.86 -6.68 -4.66
N THR A 76 16.58 -6.16 -3.48
CA THR A 76 17.03 -4.84 -3.01
C THR A 76 18.48 -4.91 -2.55
N LEU A 77 19.17 -3.76 -2.52
CA LEU A 77 20.55 -3.70 -2.03
C LEU A 77 20.71 -4.19 -0.58
N PRO A 78 19.77 -3.91 0.35
CA PRO A 78 19.88 -4.47 1.70
C PRO A 78 19.59 -5.96 1.79
N GLU A 79 18.67 -6.53 0.98
CA GLU A 79 18.49 -8.00 0.91
C GLU A 79 19.78 -8.68 0.43
N LEU A 80 20.47 -8.09 -0.55
CA LEU A 80 21.79 -8.54 -0.99
C LEU A 80 22.82 -8.44 0.15
N GLY A 81 22.83 -7.32 0.90
CA GLY A 81 23.72 -7.13 2.05
C GLY A 81 23.48 -8.15 3.17
N CYS A 82 22.21 -8.44 3.49
CA CYS A 82 21.82 -9.50 4.40
C CYS A 82 22.38 -10.86 3.93
N TYR A 83 22.12 -11.24 2.66
CA TYR A 83 22.64 -12.48 2.09
C TYR A 83 24.16 -12.58 2.20
N LEU A 84 24.87 -11.52 1.81
CA LEU A 84 26.34 -11.48 1.86
C LEU A 84 26.88 -11.60 3.29
N SER A 85 26.18 -11.05 4.28
CA SER A 85 26.55 -11.19 5.70
C SER A 85 26.50 -12.66 6.15
N HIS A 86 25.43 -13.37 5.81
CA HIS A 86 25.31 -14.80 6.09
C HIS A 86 26.36 -15.62 5.31
N TYR A 87 26.58 -15.30 4.04
CA TYR A 87 27.57 -15.98 3.20
C TYR A 87 28.99 -15.89 3.77
N LEU A 88 29.41 -14.72 4.25
CA LEU A 88 30.71 -14.55 4.89
C LEU A 88 30.82 -15.35 6.19
N LEU A 89 29.75 -15.39 7.00
CA LEU A 89 29.71 -16.23 8.20
C LEU A 89 29.74 -17.73 7.89
N TRP A 90 29.17 -18.17 6.76
CA TRP A 90 29.34 -19.55 6.29
C TRP A 90 30.81 -19.83 5.95
N LYS A 91 31.50 -18.90 5.28
CA LYS A 91 32.93 -19.04 4.99
C LYS A 91 33.78 -19.10 6.26
N GLU A 92 33.46 -18.28 7.26
CA GLU A 92 34.12 -18.34 8.56
C GLU A 92 33.82 -19.66 9.30
N CYS A 93 32.59 -20.19 9.24
CA CYS A 93 32.26 -21.52 9.78
C CYS A 93 33.14 -22.63 9.17
N VAL A 94 33.30 -22.63 7.84
CA VAL A 94 34.19 -23.58 7.14
C VAL A 94 35.65 -23.40 7.57
N LYS A 95 36.12 -22.16 7.66
CA LYS A 95 37.50 -21.82 8.03
C LYS A 95 37.84 -22.19 9.48
N LEU A 96 36.89 -22.02 10.39
CA LEU A 96 37.03 -22.41 11.79
C LEU A 96 37.00 -23.93 11.98
N ASP A 97 36.43 -24.66 11.01
CA ASP A 97 36.19 -26.11 11.07
C ASP A 97 35.47 -26.54 12.36
N GLN A 98 34.53 -25.70 12.82
CA GLN A 98 33.71 -25.91 14.01
C GLN A 98 32.29 -25.40 13.75
N PRO A 99 31.25 -26.02 14.35
CA PRO A 99 29.91 -25.49 14.26
C PRO A 99 29.79 -24.09 14.86
N VAL A 100 28.91 -23.28 14.28
CA VAL A 100 28.59 -21.92 14.72
C VAL A 100 27.09 -21.75 14.91
N VAL A 101 26.71 -20.78 15.73
CA VAL A 101 25.35 -20.24 15.76
C VAL A 101 25.40 -18.86 15.13
N ILE A 102 24.48 -18.58 14.21
CA ILE A 102 24.34 -17.27 13.57
C ILE A 102 23.00 -16.71 13.97
N LEU A 103 22.98 -15.48 14.48
CA LEU A 103 21.80 -14.75 14.93
C LEU A 103 21.73 -13.39 14.23
N GLU A 104 20.53 -12.86 14.02
CA GLU A 104 20.31 -11.45 13.64
C GLU A 104 20.20 -10.56 14.89
N ASP A 105 20.26 -9.23 14.72
CA ASP A 105 20.26 -8.28 15.83
C ASP A 105 18.87 -7.99 16.44
N ASP A 106 17.83 -8.61 15.90
CA ASP A 106 16.45 -8.48 16.37
C ASP A 106 15.93 -9.71 17.12
N VAL A 107 16.84 -10.49 17.72
CA VAL A 107 16.48 -11.65 18.54
C VAL A 107 16.62 -11.42 20.04
N THR A 108 15.96 -12.26 20.82
CA THR A 108 16.14 -12.44 22.26
C THR A 108 16.40 -13.92 22.55
N LEU A 109 17.28 -14.22 23.51
CA LEU A 109 17.57 -15.59 23.92
C LEU A 109 16.55 -16.10 24.93
N GLU A 110 15.96 -17.27 24.65
CA GLU A 110 15.06 -17.94 25.59
C GLU A 110 15.83 -18.75 26.64
N SER A 111 15.13 -19.15 27.71
CA SER A 111 15.76 -19.89 28.82
C SER A 111 16.35 -21.24 28.40
N ASN A 112 15.83 -21.85 27.33
CA ASN A 112 16.28 -23.13 26.79
C ASN A 112 17.41 -23.01 25.75
N PHE A 113 17.96 -21.81 25.48
CA PHE A 113 18.98 -21.59 24.45
C PHE A 113 20.19 -22.54 24.56
N MET A 114 20.75 -22.67 25.76
CA MET A 114 21.92 -23.53 25.96
C MET A 114 21.61 -25.02 25.81
N GLN A 115 20.41 -25.44 26.21
CA GLN A 115 19.98 -26.82 26.03
C GLN A 115 19.89 -27.14 24.54
N ALA A 116 19.23 -26.27 23.77
CA ALA A 116 19.11 -26.42 22.33
C ALA A 116 20.46 -26.45 21.62
N LEU A 117 21.41 -25.60 22.03
CA LEU A 117 22.76 -25.63 21.48
C LEU A 117 23.47 -26.96 21.74
N GLU A 118 23.37 -27.51 22.95
CA GLU A 118 23.99 -28.80 23.28
C GLU A 118 23.36 -29.96 22.52
N ASP A 119 22.04 -29.92 22.33
CA ASP A 119 21.34 -30.95 21.58
C ASP A 119 21.68 -30.86 20.09
N CYS A 120 21.77 -29.66 19.52
CA CYS A 120 22.27 -29.44 18.16
C CYS A 120 23.68 -30.03 17.98
N LEU A 121 24.59 -29.78 18.92
CA LEU A 121 25.97 -30.31 18.88
C LEU A 121 26.05 -31.84 18.97
N LYS A 122 25.08 -32.50 19.63
CA LYS A 122 24.99 -33.96 19.72
C LYS A 122 24.20 -34.58 18.55
N SER A 123 23.46 -33.76 17.81
CA SER A 123 22.64 -34.20 16.70
C SER A 123 23.46 -34.42 15.41
N PRO A 124 22.97 -35.22 14.45
CA PRO A 124 23.62 -35.39 13.16
C PRO A 124 23.17 -34.34 12.12
N PHE A 125 22.51 -33.26 12.55
CA PHE A 125 21.90 -32.29 11.65
C PHE A 125 22.87 -31.17 11.31
N ASP A 126 23.09 -30.95 10.01
CA ASP A 126 24.06 -29.96 9.55
C ASP A 126 23.56 -28.52 9.70
N PHE A 127 22.24 -28.33 9.77
CA PHE A 127 21.54 -27.05 9.87
C PHE A 127 20.28 -27.20 10.72
N VAL A 128 20.08 -26.30 11.68
CA VAL A 128 18.89 -26.27 12.56
C VAL A 128 18.50 -24.83 12.82
N ARG A 129 17.28 -24.45 12.46
CA ARG A 129 16.70 -23.15 12.82
C ARG A 129 16.44 -23.09 14.32
N LEU A 130 16.81 -21.97 14.92
CA LEU A 130 16.56 -21.67 16.33
C LEU A 130 15.27 -20.85 16.51
N TYR A 131 14.74 -20.30 15.41
CA TYR A 131 13.43 -19.67 15.34
C TYR A 131 12.84 -19.88 13.93
N GLY A 132 11.52 -19.91 13.85
CA GLY A 132 10.79 -20.06 12.61
C GLY A 132 9.33 -19.67 12.79
N HIS A 133 8.71 -19.21 11.72
CA HIS A 133 7.26 -19.05 11.63
C HIS A 133 6.78 -19.60 10.28
N TYR A 134 5.53 -20.03 10.23
CA TYR A 134 4.97 -20.47 8.96
C TYR A 134 4.71 -19.28 8.05
N TRP A 135 5.18 -19.39 6.80
CA TRP A 135 4.97 -18.33 5.81
C TRP A 135 3.47 -18.18 5.48
N GLY A 136 3.00 -16.96 5.21
CA GLY A 136 1.62 -16.71 4.77
C GLY A 136 0.52 -17.05 5.79
N GLY A 137 0.83 -17.02 7.10
CA GLY A 137 -0.17 -17.28 8.15
C GLY A 137 -0.66 -18.73 8.22
N HIS A 138 0.11 -19.66 7.64
CA HIS A 138 -0.22 -21.08 7.60
C HIS A 138 -0.40 -21.69 9.01
N LYS A 139 -1.44 -22.51 9.16
CA LYS A 139 -1.69 -23.32 10.35
C LYS A 139 -1.39 -24.78 10.02
N THR A 140 -0.45 -25.38 10.75
CA THR A 140 -0.13 -26.81 10.63
C THR A 140 -0.80 -27.62 11.73
N ASN A 141 -0.80 -28.95 11.63
CA ASN A 141 -1.52 -29.82 12.57
C ASN A 141 -0.94 -29.74 13.99
N LEU A 142 0.38 -29.59 14.12
CA LEU A 142 1.03 -29.49 15.43
C LEU A 142 1.01 -28.06 16.01
N HIS A 143 0.63 -27.05 15.22
CA HIS A 143 0.69 -25.63 15.62
C HIS A 143 2.02 -25.24 16.29
N ALA A 144 3.10 -25.87 15.83
CA ALA A 144 4.36 -25.91 16.55
C ALA A 144 5.18 -24.61 16.49
N LEU A 145 4.88 -23.75 15.51
CA LEU A 145 5.55 -22.46 15.29
C LEU A 145 4.52 -21.33 15.33
N PRO A 146 4.93 -20.11 15.72
CA PRO A 146 4.07 -18.94 15.69
C PRO A 146 3.53 -18.65 14.28
N ILE A 147 2.32 -18.09 14.23
CA ILE A 147 1.70 -17.63 12.99
C ILE A 147 2.08 -16.17 12.82
N TYR A 148 2.84 -15.88 11.77
CA TYR A 148 3.08 -14.49 11.38
C TYR A 148 1.78 -13.91 10.83
N THR A 149 1.19 -12.94 11.54
CA THR A 149 0.03 -12.18 11.03
C THR A 149 0.48 -10.76 10.72
N GLU A 150 0.18 -10.27 9.50
CA GLU A 150 0.42 -8.87 9.07
C GLU A 150 -0.19 -7.84 10.05
N ALA A 151 -1.15 -8.25 10.88
CA ALA A 151 -1.73 -7.44 11.96
C ALA A 151 -0.71 -7.06 13.06
N GLU A 152 0.28 -7.90 13.36
CA GLU A 152 1.33 -7.60 14.35
C GLU A 152 2.30 -6.53 13.82
N GLU A 153 2.55 -6.48 12.50
CA GLU A 153 3.28 -5.38 11.85
C GLU A 153 2.48 -4.07 11.90
N ALA A 154 1.17 -4.13 11.68
CA ALA A 154 0.30 -2.95 11.70
C ALA A 154 0.25 -2.31 13.09
N GLU A 155 0.05 -3.10 14.16
CA GLU A 155 0.03 -2.58 15.53
C GLU A 155 1.38 -1.99 15.97
N ALA A 156 2.50 -2.63 15.60
CA ALA A 156 3.84 -2.12 15.90
C ALA A 156 4.18 -0.81 15.15
N SER A 157 3.59 -0.59 13.97
CA SER A 157 3.78 0.63 13.17
C SER A 157 2.97 1.83 13.70
N MET A 158 1.82 1.57 14.35
CA MET A 158 0.91 2.61 14.86
C MET A 158 1.43 3.27 16.16
N GLU A 159 2.30 2.60 16.91
CA GLU A 159 2.83 3.12 18.18
C GLU A 159 3.88 4.25 17.99
N LYS A 160 4.28 4.55 16.74
CA LYS A 160 5.35 5.53 16.43
C LYS A 160 4.92 6.88 15.87
N THR A 161 3.63 7.22 15.86
CA THR A 161 3.19 8.60 15.57
C THR A 161 2.77 9.31 16.85
N PRO A 162 3.58 10.25 17.40
CA PRO A 162 3.04 11.24 18.32
C PRO A 162 1.99 12.03 17.53
N ILE A 163 0.73 11.89 17.92
CA ILE A 163 -0.34 12.75 17.43
C ILE A 163 -0.08 14.12 18.08
N GLU A 164 0.62 15.00 17.38
CA GLU A 164 0.50 16.43 17.65
C GLU A 164 -0.93 16.84 17.30
N ASN A 165 -1.75 17.03 18.33
CA ASN A 165 -3.06 17.63 18.22
C ASN A 165 -2.91 19.08 17.75
N TYR A 166 -2.90 19.30 16.44
CA TYR A 166 -3.21 20.60 15.87
C TYR A 166 -4.73 20.77 15.89
N GLU A 167 -5.23 21.47 16.89
CA GLU A 167 -6.60 21.99 16.93
C GLU A 167 -6.80 22.94 15.73
N VAL A 168 -7.42 22.42 14.66
CA VAL A 168 -7.92 23.25 13.56
C VAL A 168 -9.35 23.64 13.90
N THR A 169 -9.51 24.86 14.45
CA THR A 169 -10.83 25.50 14.57
C THR A 169 -11.42 25.75 13.17
N PRO A 170 -12.68 25.36 12.91
CA PRO A 170 -13.36 25.68 11.66
C PRO A 170 -13.72 27.18 11.59
N PRO A 171 -13.71 27.79 10.39
CA PRO A 171 -14.10 29.19 10.22
C PRO A 171 -15.62 29.36 10.43
N PRO A 172 -16.08 30.53 10.92
CA PRO A 172 -17.49 30.75 11.21
C PRO A 172 -18.34 30.86 9.93
N PRO A 173 -19.63 30.48 9.98
CA PRO A 173 -20.54 30.51 8.84
C PRO A 173 -20.91 31.94 8.42
N PRO A 174 -21.23 32.17 7.13
CA PRO A 174 -21.63 33.49 6.65
C PRO A 174 -23.02 33.87 7.19
N THR A 175 -23.12 35.10 7.66
CA THR A 175 -24.37 35.74 8.11
C THR A 175 -25.40 35.84 6.97
N PRO A 176 -26.70 35.66 7.25
CA PRO A 176 -27.74 35.72 6.23
C PRO A 176 -28.11 37.17 5.91
N THR A 177 -27.96 37.56 4.65
CA THR A 177 -28.45 38.84 4.12
C THR A 177 -29.99 38.79 4.05
N GLN A 178 -30.64 39.74 4.71
CA GLN A 178 -32.08 39.90 4.78
C GLN A 178 -32.69 40.14 3.39
N ASP A 179 -33.82 39.49 3.14
CA ASP A 179 -34.69 39.71 2.00
C ASP A 179 -35.99 40.40 2.44
N THR A 180 -36.58 41.15 1.49
CA THR A 180 -37.94 41.74 1.47
C THR A 180 -38.30 42.86 2.45
N GLN A 181 -38.54 44.07 1.90
CA GLN A 181 -39.90 44.60 1.66
C GLN A 181 -39.81 45.95 0.92
N GLN A 182 -40.40 46.02 -0.27
CA GLN A 182 -40.57 47.25 -1.04
C GLN A 182 -42.02 47.70 -0.82
N ASP A 183 -42.21 48.72 0.00
CA ASP A 183 -43.51 49.28 0.34
C ASP A 183 -44.16 49.95 -0.88
N PHE A 184 -45.38 49.50 -1.17
CA PHE A 184 -46.37 50.23 -1.95
C PHE A 184 -46.94 51.36 -1.09
N ILE A 185 -46.81 52.63 -1.51
CA ILE A 185 -47.77 53.68 -1.13
C ILE A 185 -48.16 54.50 -2.36
N MET A 186 -49.46 54.40 -2.63
CA MET A 186 -50.33 55.03 -3.61
C MET A 186 -50.02 56.51 -3.93
N GLU A 187 -49.88 56.81 -5.22
CA GLU A 187 -50.09 58.15 -5.78
C GLU A 187 -51.57 58.53 -5.68
N THR A 188 -51.79 59.66 -5.03
CA THR A 188 -53.07 60.32 -4.82
C THR A 188 -53.78 60.61 -6.15
N GLN A 189 -54.98 60.04 -6.32
CA GLN A 189 -55.94 60.51 -7.30
C GLN A 189 -56.34 61.95 -6.98
N GLN A 190 -56.24 62.83 -7.97
CA GLN A 190 -56.88 64.15 -7.94
C GLN A 190 -57.89 64.19 -9.08
N ASP A 191 -59.12 63.79 -8.76
CA ASP A 191 -60.29 64.07 -9.60
C ASP A 191 -60.52 65.59 -9.66
N PRO A 192 -60.74 66.18 -10.85
CA PRO A 192 -61.13 67.58 -10.97
C PRO A 192 -62.59 67.73 -10.53
N LYS A 193 -62.79 68.54 -9.48
CA LYS A 193 -64.10 69.00 -9.01
C LYS A 193 -64.83 69.82 -10.08
N GLU A 194 -66.14 69.55 -10.12
CA GLU A 194 -67.23 70.21 -10.84
C GLU A 194 -67.11 71.72 -11.15
N LEU A 195 -67.72 72.05 -12.29
CA LEU A 195 -68.21 73.34 -12.74
C LEU A 195 -68.90 74.17 -11.64
N SER A 196 -68.59 75.47 -11.61
CA SER A 196 -69.52 76.51 -11.13
C SER A 196 -69.31 77.83 -11.88
N GLU A 197 -70.22 78.07 -12.83
CA GLU A 197 -70.87 79.32 -13.25
C GLU A 197 -70.10 80.59 -13.70
N PRO A 198 -70.71 81.36 -14.63
CA PRO A 198 -70.01 82.30 -15.51
C PRO A 198 -69.93 83.71 -14.91
N CYS A 199 -68.72 84.27 -14.89
CA CYS A 199 -68.53 85.67 -14.55
C CYS A 199 -68.69 86.52 -15.82
N GLU A 200 -69.84 87.17 -15.98
CA GLU A 200 -70.06 88.23 -16.97
C GLU A 200 -69.07 89.38 -16.72
N ILE A 201 -68.09 89.53 -17.61
CA ILE A 201 -67.24 90.72 -17.67
C ILE A 201 -67.56 91.43 -18.99
N ALA A 202 -68.05 92.65 -18.85
CA ALA A 202 -68.48 93.57 -19.90
C ALA A 202 -67.49 93.67 -21.08
N PRO A 203 -67.97 93.87 -22.32
CA PRO A 203 -67.13 93.93 -23.51
C PRO A 203 -66.29 95.21 -23.49
N GLN A 204 -65.08 95.14 -22.98
CA GLN A 204 -64.06 96.15 -23.23
C GLN A 204 -63.66 96.05 -24.70
N LYS A 205 -63.83 97.15 -25.45
CA LYS A 205 -63.32 97.29 -26.83
C LYS A 205 -61.80 97.15 -26.84
N THR A 206 -61.31 95.93 -26.85
CA THR A 206 -59.92 95.63 -27.19
C THR A 206 -59.78 95.74 -28.69
N SER A 207 -58.97 96.71 -29.15
CA SER A 207 -58.59 96.78 -30.56
C SER A 207 -57.84 95.49 -30.92
N PHE A 208 -58.41 94.73 -31.85
CA PHE A 208 -57.76 93.55 -32.41
C PHE A 208 -56.48 94.02 -33.11
N ASN A 209 -55.30 93.68 -32.56
CA ASN A 209 -54.03 93.89 -33.24
C ASN A 209 -53.73 92.64 -34.09
N PRO A 210 -54.06 92.64 -35.40
CA PRO A 210 -53.90 91.47 -36.27
C PRO A 210 -52.46 90.96 -36.32
N VAL A 211 -51.47 91.80 -36.04
CA VAL A 211 -50.04 91.44 -36.06
C VAL A 211 -49.67 90.56 -34.86
N VAL A 212 -50.18 90.89 -33.66
CA VAL A 212 -49.94 90.10 -32.45
C VAL A 212 -50.63 88.74 -32.54
N PHE A 213 -51.89 88.71 -32.99
CA PHE A 213 -52.62 87.46 -33.21
C PHE A 213 -51.95 86.56 -34.25
N LYS A 214 -51.47 87.13 -35.36
CA LYS A 214 -50.71 86.38 -36.40
C LYS A 214 -49.40 85.82 -35.83
N LYS A 215 -48.74 86.52 -34.89
CA LYS A 215 -47.52 86.06 -34.21
C LYS A 215 -47.82 84.91 -33.23
N ILE A 216 -48.90 85.00 -32.46
CA ILE A 216 -49.37 83.93 -31.57
C ILE A 216 -49.77 82.68 -32.38
N LYS A 217 -50.56 82.84 -33.45
CA LYS A 217 -50.95 81.75 -34.35
C LYS A 217 -49.74 81.04 -34.97
N ARG A 218 -48.71 81.79 -35.40
CA ARG A 218 -47.45 81.20 -35.89
C ARG A 218 -46.70 80.40 -34.82
N LYS A 219 -46.64 80.90 -33.57
CA LYS A 219 -46.00 80.19 -32.45
C LYS A 219 -46.78 78.91 -32.09
N LEU A 220 -48.11 78.98 -32.04
CA LEU A 220 -48.97 77.84 -31.76
C LEU A 220 -48.83 76.75 -32.85
N ASN A 221 -48.89 77.14 -34.13
CA ASN A 221 -48.71 76.20 -35.24
C ASN A 221 -47.32 75.53 -35.21
N ARG A 222 -46.27 76.27 -34.84
CA ARG A 222 -44.92 75.71 -34.68
C ARG A 222 -44.84 74.73 -33.50
N PHE A 223 -45.50 75.05 -32.39
CA PHE A 223 -45.59 74.17 -31.22
C PHE A 223 -46.34 72.87 -31.54
N ILE A 224 -47.49 72.96 -32.21
CA ILE A 224 -48.25 71.79 -32.68
C ILE A 224 -47.41 70.93 -33.64
N GLY A 225 -46.70 71.55 -34.60
CA GLY A 225 -45.80 70.83 -35.49
C GLY A 225 -44.66 70.12 -34.75
N SER A 226 -44.10 70.74 -33.71
CA SER A 226 -43.08 70.12 -32.86
C SER A 226 -43.62 68.95 -32.04
N ILE A 227 -44.85 69.05 -31.51
CA ILE A 227 -45.51 67.94 -30.81
C ILE A 227 -45.74 66.77 -31.77
N LEU A 228 -46.31 67.02 -32.95
CA LEU A 228 -46.56 65.98 -33.95
C LEU A 228 -45.28 65.26 -34.37
N ALA A 229 -44.19 65.99 -34.58
CA ALA A 229 -42.89 65.40 -34.90
C ALA A 229 -42.34 64.53 -33.76
N ARG A 230 -42.52 64.93 -32.49
CA ARG A 230 -42.14 64.12 -31.33
C ARG A 230 -43.02 62.88 -31.18
N THR A 231 -44.32 62.99 -31.43
CA THR A 231 -45.25 61.84 -31.42
C THR A 231 -44.87 60.81 -32.48
N GLU A 232 -44.51 61.25 -33.68
CA GLU A 232 -44.08 60.35 -34.76
C GLU A 232 -42.73 59.69 -34.45
N ALA A 233 -41.77 60.45 -33.89
CA ALA A 233 -40.53 59.88 -33.39
C ALA A 233 -40.76 58.84 -32.27
N TYR A 234 -41.70 59.10 -31.36
CA TYR A 234 -42.06 58.18 -30.29
C TYR A 234 -42.68 56.88 -30.82
N LYS A 235 -43.59 56.95 -31.80
CA LYS A 235 -44.14 55.74 -32.46
C LYS A 235 -43.04 54.88 -33.09
N ASN A 236 -42.06 55.49 -33.74
CA ASN A 236 -40.93 54.77 -34.31
C ASN A 236 -40.06 54.08 -33.25
N VAL A 237 -39.90 54.69 -32.07
CA VAL A 237 -39.19 54.07 -30.94
C VAL A 237 -39.98 52.91 -30.35
N VAL A 238 -41.29 53.06 -30.16
CA VAL A 238 -42.18 51.99 -29.69
C VAL A 238 -42.15 50.80 -30.64
N ALA A 239 -42.25 51.03 -31.95
CA ALA A 239 -42.17 49.95 -32.95
C ALA A 239 -40.84 49.19 -32.91
N LYS A 240 -39.72 49.89 -32.67
CA LYS A 240 -38.41 49.25 -32.47
C LYS A 240 -38.33 48.46 -31.17
N TYR A 241 -38.98 48.94 -30.11
CA TYR A 241 -39.06 48.23 -28.84
C TYR A 241 -39.86 46.93 -29.00
N ASP A 242 -41.01 46.98 -29.68
CA ASP A 242 -41.83 45.80 -29.96
C ASP A 242 -41.08 44.74 -30.80
N ASP A 243 -40.30 45.16 -31.80
CA ASP A 243 -39.43 44.26 -32.58
C ASP A 243 -38.33 43.63 -31.71
N LEU A 244 -37.74 44.40 -30.79
CA LEU A 244 -36.74 43.89 -29.85
C LEU A 244 -37.35 42.90 -28.85
N THR A 245 -38.55 43.17 -28.34
CA THR A 245 -39.28 42.26 -27.45
C THR A 245 -39.56 40.93 -28.14
N LYS A 246 -40.02 40.94 -29.40
CA LYS A 246 -40.23 39.69 -30.17
C LYS A 246 -38.94 38.89 -30.32
N LYS A 247 -37.82 39.55 -30.65
CA LYS A 247 -36.51 38.89 -30.76
C LYS A 247 -36.04 38.30 -29.43
N TYR A 248 -36.33 38.98 -28.32
CA TYR A 248 -36.01 38.50 -26.98
C TYR A 248 -36.84 37.25 -26.63
N ASP A 249 -38.13 37.25 -26.95
CA ASP A 249 -39.01 36.10 -26.74
C ASP A 249 -38.59 34.88 -27.58
N ASP A 250 -38.26 35.10 -28.85
CA ASP A 250 -37.75 34.06 -29.75
C ASP A 250 -36.42 33.48 -29.26
N LEU A 251 -35.51 34.33 -28.76
CA LEU A 251 -34.24 33.89 -28.18
C LEU A 251 -34.46 33.06 -26.91
N ASN A 252 -35.32 33.50 -26.00
CA ASN A 252 -35.65 32.78 -24.78
C ASN A 252 -36.25 31.40 -25.10
N LYS A 253 -37.13 31.33 -26.11
CA LYS A 253 -37.67 30.06 -26.57
C LYS A 253 -36.58 29.12 -27.11
N ASN A 254 -35.65 29.62 -27.93
CA ASN A 254 -34.54 28.82 -28.46
C ASN A 254 -33.62 28.31 -27.34
N ILE A 255 -33.34 29.14 -26.33
CA ILE A 255 -32.53 28.75 -25.17
C ILE A 255 -33.25 27.67 -24.36
N ALA A 256 -34.55 27.82 -24.12
CA ALA A 256 -35.35 26.82 -23.40
C ALA A 256 -35.35 25.46 -24.12
N GLU A 257 -35.52 25.45 -25.45
CA GLU A 257 -35.46 24.24 -26.27
C GLU A 257 -34.07 23.56 -26.21
N LYS A 258 -32.99 24.34 -26.28
CA LYS A 258 -31.62 23.81 -26.13
C LYS A 258 -31.35 23.26 -24.74
N TYR A 259 -31.89 23.90 -23.71
CA TYR A 259 -31.74 23.44 -22.33
C TYR A 259 -32.45 22.10 -22.14
N ASP A 260 -33.66 21.94 -22.67
CA ASP A 260 -34.41 20.67 -22.63
C ASP A 260 -33.69 19.54 -23.37
N ASP A 261 -33.13 19.80 -24.56
CA ASP A 261 -32.32 18.81 -25.30
C ASP A 261 -31.05 18.41 -24.53
N LEU A 262 -30.38 19.37 -23.87
CA LEU A 262 -29.21 19.11 -23.05
C LEU A 262 -29.56 18.27 -21.81
N THR A 263 -30.66 18.59 -21.13
CA THR A 263 -31.15 17.82 -19.99
C THR A 263 -31.45 16.38 -20.38
N LYS A 264 -32.12 16.15 -21.51
CA LYS A 264 -32.38 14.78 -22.02
C LYS A 264 -31.10 13.99 -22.28
N LYS A 265 -30.09 14.61 -22.90
CA LYS A 265 -28.77 13.98 -23.13
C LYS A 265 -28.04 13.66 -21.83
N TYR A 266 -28.14 14.55 -20.85
CA TYR A 266 -27.55 14.34 -19.53
C TYR A 266 -28.19 13.15 -18.81
N ASP A 267 -29.52 13.04 -18.84
CA ASP A 267 -30.26 11.93 -18.25
C ASP A 267 -29.92 10.60 -18.93
N GLU A 268 -29.83 10.58 -20.26
CA GLU A 268 -29.44 9.39 -21.02
C GLU A 268 -28.00 8.96 -20.71
N LEU A 269 -27.06 9.90 -20.59
CA LEU A 269 -25.68 9.62 -20.21
C LEU A 269 -25.61 9.03 -18.80
N ASN A 270 -26.32 9.60 -17.83
CA ASN A 270 -26.35 9.11 -16.46
C ASN A 270 -26.90 7.68 -16.39
N LYS A 271 -27.97 7.40 -17.14
CA LYS A 271 -28.54 6.05 -17.24
C LYS A 271 -27.52 5.04 -17.80
N ASN A 272 -26.83 5.40 -18.89
CA ASN A 272 -25.81 4.54 -19.50
C ASN A 272 -24.61 4.28 -18.56
N ILE A 273 -24.20 5.29 -17.77
CA ILE A 273 -23.12 5.14 -16.79
C ILE A 273 -23.57 4.21 -15.65
N ALA A 274 -24.80 4.38 -15.14
CA ALA A 274 -25.35 3.52 -14.09
C ALA A 274 -25.43 2.05 -14.54
N GLU A 275 -25.92 1.79 -15.76
CA GLU A 275 -26.00 0.43 -16.32
C GLU A 275 -24.61 -0.22 -16.45
N LYS A 276 -23.60 0.53 -16.92
CA LYS A 276 -22.21 0.04 -16.99
C LYS A 276 -21.61 -0.22 -15.61
N TYR A 277 -21.93 0.62 -14.63
CA TYR A 277 -21.46 0.45 -13.25
C TYR A 277 -22.06 -0.82 -12.62
N ASP A 278 -23.35 -1.08 -12.86
CA ASP A 278 -24.01 -2.30 -12.41
C ASP A 278 -23.44 -3.56 -13.08
N GLU A 279 -23.17 -3.52 -14.39
CA GLU A 279 -22.54 -4.63 -15.10
C GLU A 279 -21.13 -4.92 -14.58
N LEU A 280 -20.34 -3.87 -14.32
CA LEU A 280 -18.99 -3.99 -13.79
C LEU A 280 -19.01 -4.53 -12.35
N THR A 281 -19.94 -4.04 -11.52
CA THR A 281 -20.12 -4.50 -10.13
C THR A 281 -20.46 -5.99 -10.10
N LYS A 282 -21.41 -6.45 -10.94
CA LYS A 282 -21.75 -7.89 -11.05
C LYS A 282 -20.57 -8.75 -11.49
N LYS A 283 -19.78 -8.27 -12.46
CA LYS A 283 -18.56 -8.96 -12.90
C LYS A 283 -17.53 -9.04 -11.77
N TYR A 284 -17.36 -7.96 -11.02
CA TYR A 284 -16.44 -7.90 -9.88
C TYR A 284 -16.85 -8.88 -8.77
N GLU A 285 -18.12 -8.87 -8.36
CA GLU A 285 -18.67 -9.82 -7.38
C GLU A 285 -18.52 -11.28 -7.84
N SER A 286 -18.79 -11.58 -9.11
CA SER A 286 -18.59 -12.92 -9.67
C SER A 286 -17.11 -13.36 -9.63
N LEU A 287 -16.17 -12.44 -9.90
CA LEU A 287 -14.75 -12.72 -9.83
C LEU A 287 -14.30 -12.94 -8.38
N LEU A 288 -14.77 -12.11 -7.44
CA LEU A 288 -14.50 -12.31 -6.01
C LEU A 288 -15.01 -13.66 -5.50
N ALA A 289 -16.21 -14.08 -5.90
CA ALA A 289 -16.75 -15.39 -5.54
C ALA A 289 -15.93 -16.55 -6.12
N LYS A 290 -15.46 -16.42 -7.37
CA LYS A 290 -14.55 -17.40 -7.98
C LYS A 290 -13.20 -17.43 -7.27
N GLU A 291 -12.64 -16.28 -6.91
CA GLU A 291 -11.40 -16.18 -6.15
C GLU A 291 -11.53 -16.83 -4.77
N ALA A 292 -12.62 -16.56 -4.04
CA ALA A 292 -12.89 -17.16 -2.73
C ALA A 292 -12.97 -18.69 -2.81
N ASN A 293 -13.73 -19.23 -3.77
CA ASN A 293 -13.85 -20.69 -3.97
C ASN A 293 -12.50 -21.32 -4.36
N ILE A 294 -11.72 -20.68 -5.23
CA ILE A 294 -10.37 -21.14 -5.58
C ILE A 294 -9.46 -21.12 -4.34
N LYS A 295 -9.49 -20.07 -3.52
CA LYS A 295 -8.71 -20.00 -2.28
C LYS A 295 -9.10 -21.10 -1.30
N GLU A 296 -10.39 -21.25 -1.01
CA GLU A 296 -10.92 -22.26 -0.10
C GLU A 296 -10.51 -23.66 -0.55
N THR A 297 -10.81 -24.05 -1.78
CA THR A 297 -10.43 -25.37 -2.32
C THR A 297 -8.93 -25.58 -2.44
N PHE A 298 -8.13 -24.53 -2.69
CA PHE A 298 -6.68 -24.62 -2.73
C PHE A 298 -6.08 -24.81 -1.34
N TRP A 299 -6.55 -24.07 -0.35
CA TRP A 299 -6.06 -24.16 1.03
C TRP A 299 -6.50 -25.45 1.71
N GLU A 300 -7.75 -25.90 1.51
CA GLU A 300 -8.25 -27.18 2.03
C GLU A 300 -7.43 -28.36 1.50
N ARG A 301 -7.16 -28.42 0.19
CA ARG A 301 -6.31 -29.48 -0.40
C ARG A 301 -4.87 -29.45 0.09
N ARG A 302 -4.40 -28.30 0.59
CA ARG A 302 -3.03 -28.16 1.09
C ARG A 302 -2.93 -28.75 2.49
N ALA A 303 -3.86 -28.43 3.39
CA ALA A 303 -3.86 -28.90 4.78
C ALA A 303 -3.80 -30.44 4.89
N ASP A 304 -4.54 -31.17 4.05
CA ASP A 304 -4.55 -32.65 4.03
C ASP A 304 -3.20 -33.30 3.64
N ASN A 305 -2.30 -32.54 3.01
CA ASN A 305 -1.03 -33.03 2.51
C ASN A 305 0.19 -32.59 3.35
N GLU A 306 -0.02 -31.76 4.37
CA GLU A 306 1.06 -31.29 5.23
C GLU A 306 1.56 -32.44 6.12
N LYS A 307 2.89 -32.57 6.21
CA LYS A 307 3.55 -33.60 6.98
C LYS A 307 4.51 -32.97 7.97
N GLU A 308 4.46 -33.49 9.18
CA GLU A 308 5.16 -32.98 10.34
C GLU A 308 5.74 -34.18 11.11
N ALA A 309 6.96 -34.03 11.62
CA ALA A 309 7.61 -35.06 12.42
C ALA A 309 8.63 -34.45 13.38
N LEU A 310 8.71 -34.99 14.58
CA LEU A 310 9.77 -34.73 15.54
C LEU A 310 10.82 -35.83 15.49
N PHE A 311 12.07 -35.43 15.66
CA PHE A 311 13.25 -36.28 15.77
C PHE A 311 14.00 -35.87 17.03
N LEU A 312 14.55 -36.85 17.75
CA LEU A 312 15.26 -36.62 19.03
C LEU A 312 14.53 -35.62 19.94
N GLU A 313 13.20 -35.78 20.04
CA GLU A 313 12.24 -34.96 20.81
C GLU A 313 12.07 -33.50 20.36
N HIS A 314 13.14 -32.81 19.98
CA HIS A 314 13.16 -31.37 19.78
C HIS A 314 13.35 -30.92 18.32
N PHE A 315 13.73 -31.81 17.40
CA PHE A 315 14.04 -31.43 16.02
C PHE A 315 12.83 -31.65 15.12
N TYR A 316 12.18 -30.55 14.81
CA TYR A 316 10.96 -30.50 14.03
C TYR A 316 11.27 -30.39 12.54
N LEU A 317 10.73 -31.33 11.76
CA LEU A 317 10.75 -31.34 10.31
C LEU A 317 9.32 -31.19 9.79
N THR A 318 9.12 -30.31 8.82
CA THR A 318 7.82 -30.07 8.20
C THR A 318 7.92 -30.00 6.68
N SER A 319 6.84 -30.36 6.00
CA SER A 319 6.66 -30.11 4.57
C SER A 319 6.16 -28.68 4.28
N VAL A 320 5.96 -27.86 5.31
CA VAL A 320 5.51 -26.47 5.20
C VAL A 320 6.73 -25.55 5.19
N TYR A 321 6.62 -24.44 4.47
CA TYR A 321 7.68 -23.45 4.39
C TYR A 321 7.84 -22.75 5.76
N VAL A 322 9.05 -22.75 6.31
CA VAL A 322 9.42 -22.05 7.54
C VAL A 322 10.31 -20.86 7.19
N ALA A 323 9.79 -19.65 7.40
CA ALA A 323 10.47 -18.40 7.07
C ALA A 323 11.35 -17.90 8.21
N THR A 324 12.25 -16.95 7.87
CA THR A 324 13.24 -16.23 8.72
C THR A 324 14.70 -16.71 8.61
N THR A 325 15.64 -15.79 8.85
CA THR A 325 17.05 -16.05 9.16
C THR A 325 17.45 -15.57 10.55
N ALA A 326 16.48 -15.20 11.40
CA ALA A 326 16.68 -14.64 12.73
C ALA A 326 17.71 -15.41 13.58
N GLY A 327 17.72 -16.74 13.51
CA GLY A 327 18.86 -17.49 14.04
C GLY A 327 18.85 -18.98 13.73
N TYR A 328 20.06 -19.54 13.61
CA TYR A 328 20.26 -20.94 13.28
C TYR A 328 21.63 -21.47 13.72
N TYR A 329 21.68 -22.77 13.99
CA TYR A 329 22.89 -23.55 14.15
C TYR A 329 23.36 -24.09 12.79
N LEU A 330 24.67 -24.08 12.55
CA LEU A 330 25.27 -24.51 11.30
C LEU A 330 26.62 -25.22 11.52
N THR A 331 26.77 -26.39 10.92
CA THR A 331 28.06 -27.13 10.88
C THR A 331 28.94 -26.67 9.71
N PRO A 332 30.26 -26.94 9.73
CA PRO A 332 31.13 -26.68 8.58
C PRO A 332 30.67 -27.38 7.30
N LYS A 333 30.11 -28.59 7.43
CA LYS A 333 29.54 -29.34 6.31
C LYS A 333 28.33 -28.62 5.71
N GLY A 334 27.36 -28.21 6.54
CA GLY A 334 26.20 -27.43 6.10
C GLY A 334 26.60 -26.10 5.46
N ALA A 335 27.55 -25.39 6.08
CA ALA A 335 28.08 -24.13 5.56
C ALA A 335 28.72 -24.29 4.18
N LYS A 336 29.57 -25.30 4.01
CA LYS A 336 30.19 -25.63 2.72
C LYS A 336 29.12 -25.89 1.65
N THR A 337 28.09 -26.64 1.98
CA THR A 337 26.99 -26.94 1.06
C THR A 337 26.21 -25.69 0.65
N PHE A 338 25.95 -24.75 1.57
CA PHE A 338 25.32 -23.46 1.23
C PHE A 338 26.23 -22.58 0.36
N ILE A 339 27.53 -22.55 0.62
CA ILE A 339 28.51 -21.81 -0.20
C ILE A 339 28.53 -22.37 -1.62
N GLU A 340 28.72 -23.68 -1.79
CA GLU A 340 28.76 -24.33 -3.10
C GLU A 340 27.47 -24.09 -3.90
N ALA A 341 26.31 -24.15 -3.23
CA ALA A 341 25.03 -23.84 -3.86
C ALA A 341 24.93 -22.36 -4.25
N THR A 342 25.40 -21.43 -3.42
CA THR A 342 25.43 -19.99 -3.76
C THR A 342 26.34 -19.73 -4.95
N GLU A 343 27.53 -20.32 -4.98
CA GLU A 343 28.48 -20.17 -6.08
C GLU A 343 27.92 -20.73 -7.40
N ARG A 344 27.18 -21.85 -7.31
CA ARG A 344 26.54 -22.53 -8.45
C ARG A 344 25.34 -21.76 -9.01
N PHE A 345 24.42 -21.33 -8.14
CA PHE A 345 23.15 -20.74 -8.56
C PHE A 345 23.18 -19.21 -8.62
N LYS A 346 24.17 -18.58 -7.97
CA LYS A 346 24.21 -17.15 -7.69
C LYS A 346 23.09 -16.73 -6.74
N ILE A 347 23.15 -15.49 -6.26
CA ILE A 347 22.14 -14.91 -5.38
C ILE A 347 20.90 -14.59 -6.23
N ILE A 348 19.93 -15.50 -6.22
CA ILE A 348 18.71 -15.44 -7.04
C ILE A 348 17.44 -15.17 -6.24
N GLU A 349 17.54 -15.22 -4.92
CA GLU A 349 16.44 -14.98 -3.98
C GLU A 349 16.99 -14.54 -2.62
N PRO A 350 16.16 -14.00 -1.72
CA PRO A 350 16.58 -13.68 -0.35
C PRO A 350 17.16 -14.90 0.37
N VAL A 351 18.03 -14.67 1.35
CA VAL A 351 18.79 -15.75 2.00
C VAL A 351 17.90 -16.74 2.76
N ASP A 352 16.81 -16.26 3.36
CA ASP A 352 15.83 -17.10 4.05
C ASP A 352 15.10 -18.05 3.09
N MET A 353 14.71 -17.54 1.91
CA MET A 353 14.19 -18.31 0.76
C MET A 353 15.16 -19.38 0.31
N PHE A 354 16.41 -18.97 0.07
CA PHE A 354 17.45 -19.86 -0.40
C PHE A 354 17.70 -21.02 0.57
N MET A 355 17.85 -20.73 1.87
CA MET A 355 18.08 -21.73 2.91
C MET A 355 16.85 -22.62 3.14
N ASN A 356 15.65 -22.13 2.84
CA ASN A 356 14.44 -22.92 2.96
C ASN A 356 14.23 -23.89 1.79
N ASN A 357 14.93 -23.72 0.67
CA ASN A 357 14.72 -24.51 -0.52
C ASN A 357 15.75 -25.65 -0.66
N PRO A 358 15.45 -26.86 -0.13
CA PRO A 358 16.38 -28.00 -0.16
C PRO A 358 16.73 -28.48 -1.57
N THR A 359 16.06 -28.02 -2.62
CA THR A 359 16.39 -28.40 -4.00
C THR A 359 17.65 -27.73 -4.53
N TYR A 360 18.12 -26.64 -3.91
CA TYR A 360 19.37 -26.01 -4.30
C TYR A 360 20.58 -26.68 -3.65
N HIS A 361 20.43 -27.09 -2.40
CA HIS A 361 21.58 -27.42 -1.54
C HIS A 361 21.48 -28.80 -0.89
N ASP A 362 20.36 -29.52 -0.97
CA ASP A 362 20.20 -30.85 -0.37
C ASP A 362 20.52 -30.90 1.15
N VAL A 363 20.15 -29.85 1.89
CA VAL A 363 20.26 -29.79 3.37
C VAL A 363 18.87 -29.92 3.98
N ALA A 364 18.75 -30.68 5.07
CA ALA A 364 17.49 -30.82 5.80
C ALA A 364 17.18 -29.56 6.61
N ASN A 365 15.94 -29.07 6.52
CA ASN A 365 15.51 -27.84 7.19
C ASN A 365 14.78 -28.17 8.50
N PHE A 366 15.55 -28.45 9.55
CA PHE A 366 15.02 -28.69 10.89
C PHE A 366 14.81 -27.38 11.64
N THR A 367 13.80 -27.33 12.51
CA THR A 367 13.62 -26.27 13.50
C THR A 367 13.67 -26.87 14.90
N TYR A 368 14.38 -26.24 15.83
CA TYR A 368 14.40 -26.68 17.22
C TYR A 368 13.16 -26.19 17.96
N LEU A 369 12.50 -27.09 18.70
CA LEU A 369 11.31 -26.80 19.49
C LEU A 369 11.47 -27.19 20.96
N PRO A 370 10.97 -26.38 21.92
CA PRO A 370 10.47 -25.02 21.72
C PRO A 370 11.58 -24.08 21.24
N CYS A 371 11.24 -23.06 20.44
CA CYS A 371 12.24 -22.18 19.82
C CYS A 371 13.15 -21.53 20.89
N PRO A 372 14.48 -21.74 20.84
CA PRO A 372 15.42 -21.20 21.83
C PRO A 372 15.72 -19.70 21.69
N ILE A 373 15.17 -19.05 20.68
CA ILE A 373 15.19 -17.60 20.53
C ILE A 373 13.80 -17.11 20.12
N SER A 374 13.51 -15.84 20.40
CA SER A 374 12.32 -15.12 19.98
C SER A 374 12.70 -13.80 19.29
N LEU A 375 11.74 -13.18 18.61
CA LEU A 375 11.92 -11.86 18.02
C LEU A 375 11.74 -10.77 19.09
N ASN A 376 12.62 -9.77 19.08
CA ASN A 376 12.52 -8.62 19.97
C ASN A 376 11.67 -7.50 19.33
N LYS A 377 11.41 -6.42 20.08
CA LYS A 377 10.60 -5.26 19.64
C LYS A 377 11.10 -4.59 18.35
N HIS A 378 12.33 -4.87 17.92
CA HIS A 378 12.92 -4.31 16.71
C HIS A 378 12.66 -5.15 15.47
N ALA A 379 12.20 -6.40 15.57
CA ALA A 379 12.02 -7.27 14.42
C ALA A 379 11.06 -6.72 13.35
N PHE A 380 10.02 -6.00 13.77
CA PHE A 380 9.05 -5.38 12.86
C PHE A 380 9.49 -4.00 12.34
N ASN A 381 10.58 -3.44 12.87
CA ASN A 381 11.13 -2.17 12.41
C ASN A 381 12.06 -2.38 11.22
N SER A 382 11.56 -2.92 10.10
CA SER A 382 12.41 -3.24 8.94
C SER A 382 13.23 -2.03 8.49
N THR A 383 14.55 -2.14 8.55
CA THR A 383 15.49 -1.14 8.01
C THR A 383 15.61 -1.22 6.48
N ILE A 384 14.86 -2.13 5.85
CA ILE A 384 14.96 -2.51 4.42
C ILE A 384 13.75 -2.00 3.62
N GLN A 385 12.66 -1.59 4.27
CA GLN A 385 11.49 -1.04 3.58
C GLN A 385 11.84 0.25 2.81
N ASN A 386 11.41 0.35 1.55
CA ASN A 386 11.71 1.43 0.59
C ASN A 386 13.16 1.51 0.07
N ALA A 387 13.95 0.44 0.19
CA ALA A 387 15.33 0.44 -0.28
C ALA A 387 15.47 0.41 -1.82
N LYS A 388 16.54 1.07 -2.31
CA LYS A 388 16.88 1.08 -3.74
C LYS A 388 17.18 -0.34 -4.24
N LYS A 389 16.71 -0.63 -5.45
CA LYS A 389 17.11 -1.81 -6.22
C LYS A 389 18.40 -1.50 -6.99
N PRO A 390 19.19 -2.52 -7.38
CA PRO A 390 20.29 -2.34 -8.31
C PRO A 390 19.80 -1.65 -9.59
N ASP A 391 20.61 -0.77 -10.18
CA ASP A 391 20.33 -0.04 -11.43
C ASP A 391 20.40 -0.95 -12.67
N ILE A 392 19.66 -2.07 -12.63
CA ILE A 392 19.52 -3.00 -13.74
C ILE A 392 18.07 -2.87 -14.23
N PRO A 393 17.83 -2.44 -15.48
CA PRO A 393 16.48 -2.33 -16.03
C PRO A 393 15.89 -3.73 -16.27
N LEU A 394 15.33 -4.32 -15.21
CA LEU A 394 14.58 -5.57 -15.27
C LEU A 394 13.13 -5.24 -15.63
N LYS A 395 12.67 -5.68 -16.80
CA LYS A 395 11.22 -5.66 -17.11
C LYS A 395 10.58 -6.82 -16.35
N PRO A 396 9.71 -6.57 -15.34
CA PRO A 396 9.02 -7.65 -14.66
C PRO A 396 8.12 -8.39 -15.65
N PRO A 397 8.00 -9.73 -15.56
CA PRO A 397 7.03 -10.46 -16.35
C PRO A 397 5.62 -9.96 -16.03
N ARG A 398 4.67 -10.10 -16.96
CA ARG A 398 3.26 -9.87 -16.66
C ARG A 398 2.83 -10.92 -15.64
N LYS A 399 2.73 -10.54 -14.37
CA LYS A 399 2.37 -11.44 -13.28
C LYS A 399 0.86 -11.69 -13.29
N SER A 400 0.46 -12.96 -13.36
CA SER A 400 -0.91 -13.39 -13.15
C SER A 400 -1.09 -13.98 -11.74
N TYR A 401 -2.29 -13.86 -11.18
CA TYR A 401 -2.67 -14.56 -9.95
C TYR A 401 -2.48 -16.08 -10.08
N PHE A 402 -2.75 -16.65 -11.27
CA PHE A 402 -2.59 -18.08 -11.51
C PHE A 402 -1.14 -18.53 -11.48
N ASP A 403 -0.20 -17.73 -12.00
CA ASP A 403 1.24 -18.04 -11.97
C ASP A 403 1.72 -18.19 -10.52
N ASN A 404 1.17 -17.38 -9.61
CA ASN A 404 1.46 -17.45 -8.19
C ASN A 404 0.94 -18.75 -7.55
N LEU A 405 -0.28 -19.16 -7.90
CA LEU A 405 -0.87 -20.40 -7.39
C LEU A 405 -0.02 -21.62 -7.82
N PHE A 406 0.48 -21.60 -9.07
CA PHE A 406 1.41 -22.61 -9.58
C PHE A 406 2.74 -22.60 -8.83
N TYR A 407 3.33 -21.43 -8.61
CA TYR A 407 4.55 -21.27 -7.81
C TYR A 407 4.39 -21.85 -6.40
N HIS A 408 3.33 -21.46 -5.69
CA HIS A 408 3.06 -21.97 -4.33
C HIS A 408 2.83 -23.47 -4.30
N LYS A 409 2.15 -24.02 -5.31
CA LYS A 409 1.93 -25.46 -5.45
C LYS A 409 3.25 -26.20 -5.71
N PHE A 410 4.09 -25.66 -6.59
CA PHE A 410 5.38 -26.26 -6.93
C PHE A 410 6.33 -26.27 -5.73
N ASN A 411 6.44 -25.15 -5.02
CA ASN A 411 7.26 -25.08 -3.81
C ASN A 411 6.74 -25.98 -2.69
N ALA A 412 5.42 -26.11 -2.51
CA ALA A 412 4.86 -27.09 -1.57
C ALA A 412 5.24 -28.53 -1.94
N GLN A 413 5.22 -28.88 -3.23
CA GLN A 413 5.67 -30.19 -3.69
C GLN A 413 7.16 -30.43 -3.43
N LYS A 414 8.01 -29.41 -3.60
CA LYS A 414 9.44 -29.50 -3.25
C LYS A 414 9.63 -29.76 -1.76
N CYS A 415 8.95 -29.01 -0.90
CA CYS A 415 9.02 -29.16 0.55
C CYS A 415 8.51 -30.55 0.99
N LEU A 416 7.41 -31.04 0.40
CA LEU A 416 6.88 -32.38 0.66
C LEU A 416 7.84 -33.51 0.22
N LYS A 417 8.47 -33.38 -0.95
CA LYS A 417 9.49 -34.33 -1.42
C LYS A 417 10.69 -34.35 -0.47
N ALA A 418 11.15 -33.17 -0.05
CA ALA A 418 12.25 -33.04 0.90
C ALA A 418 11.89 -33.62 2.27
N PHE A 419 10.68 -33.37 2.77
CA PHE A 419 10.16 -33.99 3.99
C PHE A 419 10.25 -35.52 3.90
N HIS A 420 9.73 -36.13 2.83
CA HIS A 420 9.80 -37.59 2.68
C HIS A 420 11.24 -38.11 2.59
N LYS A 421 12.11 -37.42 1.85
CA LYS A 421 13.55 -37.75 1.74
C LYS A 421 14.21 -37.78 3.11
N TYR A 422 14.13 -36.69 3.87
CA TYR A 422 14.82 -36.56 5.15
C TYR A 422 14.11 -37.33 6.27
N SER A 423 12.79 -37.46 6.24
CA SER A 423 12.06 -38.31 7.18
C SER A 423 12.46 -39.77 7.03
N LYS A 424 12.70 -40.25 5.80
CA LYS A 424 13.25 -41.58 5.55
C LYS A 424 14.71 -41.70 5.99
N GLN A 425 15.54 -40.72 5.65
CA GLN A 425 16.97 -40.71 5.99
C GLN A 425 17.21 -40.76 7.51
N TYR A 426 16.42 -40.02 8.28
CA TYR A 426 16.55 -39.91 9.73
C TYR A 426 15.51 -40.75 10.50
N ALA A 427 14.85 -41.72 9.83
CA ALA A 427 13.83 -42.55 10.44
C ALA A 427 14.24 -43.21 11.78
N PRO A 428 15.50 -43.68 11.97
CA PRO A 428 15.94 -44.24 13.25
C PRO A 428 15.96 -43.24 14.42
N LEU A 429 15.97 -41.94 14.13
CA LEU A 429 16.02 -40.86 15.13
C LEU A 429 14.64 -40.25 15.40
N LYS A 430 13.61 -40.76 14.72
CA LYS A 430 12.25 -40.23 14.81
C LYS A 430 11.71 -40.47 16.21
N THR A 431 11.21 -39.41 16.84
CA THR A 431 10.56 -39.52 18.15
C THR A 431 9.34 -40.43 17.97
N PRO A 432 9.19 -41.49 18.78
CA PRO A 432 7.96 -42.26 18.81
C PRO A 432 6.80 -41.29 19.03
N LYS A 433 5.75 -41.37 18.21
CA LYS A 433 4.50 -40.71 18.59
C LYS A 433 4.10 -41.35 19.92
N GLU A 434 4.00 -40.56 20.99
CA GLU A 434 3.19 -40.99 22.12
C GLU A 434 1.82 -41.38 21.53
N VAL A 435 1.44 -42.64 21.70
CA VAL A 435 0.23 -43.24 21.12
C VAL A 435 -0.99 -42.71 21.83
#